data_AF-A0A0L8V502-F1
#
_entry.id   AF-A0A0L8V502-F1
#
_cell.length_a   1.000
_cell.length_b   1.000
_cell.length_c   1.000
_cell.angle_alpha   90.00
_cell.angle_beta   90.00
_cell.angle_gamma   90.00
#
_symmetry.space_group_name_H-M   'P 1'
#
loop_
_entity.id
_entity.type
_entity.pdbx_description
1 polymer ?
#
loop_
_entity_poly.entity_id
_entity_poly.type
_entity_poly.pdbx_seq_one_letter_code
_entity_poly.pdbx_strand_id
1 'polypeptide(L)'
;MKPVIVFCGFAIILIIWQVVLKSEMITERLLQSLTDGDLSERDEVWRRVLPIWNENPIWGVGTTGYEYLTSYNIGRTVSPHNVILEILCLSGVVGLFFYLVFLFRIFRIGWKTFTQNGSLQSLLLLIPVGGLLLSAQLLQVKIGWVIFAYIIAHDVYRCPKDIVGIPADKGNLKWLHSGELA
;
A
#
# COMPACT_ATOMS: atom_id res chain seq x y z
N MET A 1 -30.06 31.95 -2.45
CA MET A 1 -28.80 31.33 -2.95
C MET A 1 -28.69 29.83 -2.64
N LYS A 2 -29.00 29.36 -1.43
CA LYS A 2 -28.95 27.92 -1.06
C LYS A 2 -29.78 26.96 -1.95
N PRO A 3 -31.05 27.27 -2.35
CA PRO A 3 -31.83 26.34 -3.17
C PRO A 3 -31.34 26.24 -4.62
N VAL A 4 -30.74 27.31 -5.15
CA VAL A 4 -30.17 27.33 -6.50
C VAL A 4 -28.94 26.41 -6.58
N ILE A 5 -28.09 26.41 -5.55
CA ILE A 5 -26.90 25.54 -5.47
C ILE A 5 -27.31 24.07 -5.40
N VAL A 6 -28.34 23.74 -4.61
CA VAL A 6 -28.87 22.36 -4.52
C VAL A 6 -29.45 21.92 -5.86
N PHE A 7 -30.21 22.79 -6.53
CA PHE A 7 -30.77 22.50 -7.84
C PHE A 7 -29.69 22.30 -8.92
N CYS A 8 -28.68 23.17 -8.95
CA CYS A 8 -27.55 23.03 -9.86
C CYS A 8 -26.74 21.75 -9.57
N GLY A 9 -26.52 21.40 -8.29
CA GLY A 9 -25.85 20.15 -7.91
C GLY A 9 -26.63 18.92 -8.37
N PHE A 10 -27.96 18.93 -8.20
CA PHE A 10 -28.83 17.85 -8.67
C PHE A 10 -28.82 17.73 -10.19
N ALA A 11 -28.89 18.85 -10.92
CA ALA A 11 -28.78 18.87 -12.37
C ALA A 11 -27.45 18.30 -12.87
N ILE A 12 -26.34 18.64 -12.20
CA ILE A 12 -25.00 18.11 -12.52
C ILE A 12 -24.94 16.60 -12.31
N ILE A 13 -25.49 16.09 -11.20
CA ILE A 13 -25.56 14.64 -10.92
C ILE A 13 -26.37 13.92 -12.01
N LEU A 14 -27.51 14.48 -12.42
CA LEU A 14 -28.32 13.91 -13.49
C LEU A 14 -27.60 13.91 -14.84
N ILE A 15 -26.86 14.97 -15.16
CA ILE A 15 -26.05 15.04 -16.39
C ILE A 15 -24.94 13.98 -16.36
N ILE A 16 -24.22 13.86 -15.24
CA ILE A 16 -23.19 12.83 -15.04
C ILE A 16 -23.81 11.43 -15.20
N TRP A 17 -24.97 11.19 -14.59
CA TRP A 17 -25.70 9.92 -14.69
C TRP A 17 -26.07 9.57 -16.15
N GLN A 18 -26.55 10.55 -16.91
CA GLN A 18 -26.89 10.38 -18.33
C GLN A 18 -25.64 10.09 -19.19
N VAL A 19 -24.52 10.75 -18.90
CA VAL A 19 -23.24 10.50 -19.58
C VAL A 19 -22.72 9.10 -19.28
N VAL A 20 -22.84 8.66 -18.02
CA VAL A 20 -22.44 7.32 -17.58
C VAL A 20 -23.26 6.24 -18.28
N LEU A 21 -24.59 6.37 -18.35
CA LEU A 21 -25.47 5.39 -18.99
C LEU A 21 -25.30 5.32 -20.51
N LYS A 22 -24.92 6.42 -21.16
CA LYS A 22 -24.65 6.46 -22.61
C LYS A 22 -23.30 5.88 -23.01
N SER A 23 -22.41 5.66 -22.06
CA SER A 23 -21.15 4.98 -22.34
C SER A 23 -21.39 3.48 -22.38
N GLU A 24 -21.38 2.90 -23.58
CA GLU A 24 -21.50 1.45 -23.79
C GLU A 24 -20.50 0.68 -22.93
N MET A 25 -19.25 1.16 -22.85
CA MET A 25 -18.20 0.58 -22.01
C MET A 25 -18.53 0.57 -20.52
N ILE A 26 -19.11 1.65 -19.98
CA ILE A 26 -19.43 1.72 -18.53
C ILE A 26 -20.66 0.86 -18.24
N THR A 27 -21.67 0.92 -19.11
CA THR A 27 -22.91 0.16 -18.98
C THR A 27 -22.66 -1.35 -19.07
N GLU A 28 -21.83 -1.81 -20.02
CA GLU A 28 -21.41 -3.22 -20.12
C GLU A 28 -20.67 -3.69 -18.87
N ARG A 29 -19.71 -2.89 -18.36
CA ARG A 29 -19.01 -3.21 -17.11
C ARG A 29 -19.95 -3.25 -15.91
N LEU A 30 -20.93 -2.36 -15.84
CA LEU A 30 -21.92 -2.35 -14.77
C LEU A 30 -22.83 -3.59 -14.83
N LEU A 31 -23.26 -3.98 -16.03
CA LEU A 31 -24.08 -5.17 -16.26
C LEU A 31 -23.31 -6.45 -15.93
N GLN A 32 -22.07 -6.59 -16.41
CA GLN A 32 -21.18 -7.70 -16.04
C GLN A 32 -20.96 -7.78 -14.53
N SER A 33 -20.75 -6.64 -13.87
CA SER A 33 -20.58 -6.58 -12.41
C SER A 33 -21.83 -7.04 -11.65
N LEU A 34 -23.02 -6.82 -12.21
CA LEU A 34 -24.30 -7.22 -11.63
C LEU A 34 -24.65 -8.69 -11.92
N THR A 35 -24.24 -9.23 -13.07
CA THR A 35 -24.52 -10.63 -13.45
C THR A 35 -23.50 -11.62 -12.90
N ASP A 36 -22.22 -11.26 -12.92
CA ASP A 36 -21.14 -12.17 -12.50
C ASP A 36 -20.74 -11.96 -11.02
N GLY A 37 -21.22 -10.89 -10.39
CA GLY A 37 -20.88 -10.50 -9.02
C GLY A 37 -19.42 -10.04 -8.85
N ASP A 38 -18.63 -10.02 -9.94
CA ASP A 38 -17.22 -9.71 -9.93
C ASP A 38 -16.97 -8.29 -10.46
N LEU A 39 -16.74 -7.36 -9.52
CA LEU A 39 -16.39 -5.96 -9.83
C LEU A 39 -14.92 -5.80 -10.27
N SER A 40 -14.11 -6.87 -10.33
CA SER A 40 -12.65 -6.72 -10.37
C SER A 40 -11.84 -7.80 -11.12
N GLU A 41 -12.48 -8.81 -11.72
CA GLU A 41 -11.82 -9.99 -12.33
C GLU A 41 -10.92 -10.78 -11.34
N ARG A 42 -10.94 -10.46 -10.04
CA ARG A 42 -9.96 -10.96 -9.06
C ARG A 42 -10.09 -12.44 -8.82
N ASP A 43 -11.30 -12.97 -8.86
CA ASP A 43 -11.56 -14.39 -8.63
C ASP A 43 -10.92 -15.24 -9.73
N GLU A 44 -11.00 -14.77 -10.98
CA GLU A 44 -10.32 -15.42 -12.10
C GLU A 44 -8.80 -15.30 -11.99
N VAL A 45 -8.28 -14.11 -11.65
CA VAL A 45 -6.83 -13.91 -11.46
C VAL A 45 -6.31 -14.84 -10.36
N TRP A 46 -6.97 -14.90 -9.22
CA TRP A 46 -6.54 -15.70 -8.08
C TRP A 46 -6.63 -17.19 -8.39
N ARG A 47 -7.68 -17.65 -9.10
CA ARG A 47 -7.79 -19.04 -9.56
C ARG A 47 -6.62 -19.48 -10.44
N ARG A 48 -6.05 -18.55 -11.21
CA ARG A 48 -4.89 -18.82 -12.09
C ARG A 48 -3.54 -18.65 -11.39
N VAL A 49 -3.45 -17.78 -10.39
CA VAL A 49 -2.21 -17.47 -9.66
C VAL A 49 -1.95 -18.43 -8.49
N LEU A 50 -2.99 -18.89 -7.79
CA LEU A 50 -2.86 -19.82 -6.66
C LEU A 50 -2.14 -21.14 -7.00
N PRO A 51 -2.37 -21.78 -8.17
CA PRO A 51 -1.61 -22.97 -8.57
C PRO A 51 -0.10 -22.73 -8.64
N ILE A 52 0.34 -21.55 -9.11
CA ILE A 52 1.76 -21.19 -9.21
C ILE A 52 2.44 -21.26 -7.83
N TRP A 53 1.76 -20.73 -6.80
CA TRP A 53 2.24 -20.84 -5.44
C TRP A 53 2.19 -22.28 -4.90
N ASN A 54 1.11 -23.03 -5.16
CA ASN A 54 0.98 -24.41 -4.70
C ASN A 54 2.08 -25.34 -5.25
N GLU A 55 2.58 -25.08 -6.46
CA GLU A 55 3.68 -25.84 -7.05
C GLU A 55 5.04 -25.52 -6.40
N ASN A 56 5.25 -24.27 -5.97
CA ASN A 56 6.53 -23.82 -5.38
C ASN A 56 6.32 -23.01 -4.09
N PRO A 57 5.77 -23.61 -3.01
CA PRO A 57 5.29 -22.85 -1.86
C PRO A 57 6.39 -22.24 -0.99
N ILE A 58 7.59 -22.82 -1.01
CA ILE A 58 8.72 -22.39 -0.16
C ILE A 58 9.47 -21.22 -0.78
N TRP A 59 9.86 -21.36 -2.05
CA TRP A 59 10.75 -20.43 -2.74
C TRP A 59 10.05 -19.55 -3.79
N GLY A 60 8.82 -19.88 -4.17
CA GLY A 60 8.15 -19.25 -5.30
C GLY A 60 8.86 -19.54 -6.63
N VAL A 61 8.47 -18.80 -7.67
CA VAL A 61 8.98 -18.98 -9.04
C VAL A 61 9.84 -17.81 -9.53
N GLY A 62 10.08 -16.81 -8.68
CA GLY A 62 10.78 -15.57 -9.04
C GLY A 62 9.99 -14.68 -10.00
N THR A 63 10.50 -13.48 -10.29
CA THR A 63 9.84 -12.52 -11.19
C THR A 63 9.77 -13.04 -12.62
N THR A 64 10.87 -13.56 -13.16
CA THR A 64 10.92 -14.10 -14.53
C THR A 64 10.01 -15.32 -14.69
N GLY A 65 10.00 -16.23 -13.72
CA GLY A 65 9.11 -17.39 -13.75
C GLY A 65 7.65 -16.99 -13.62
N TYR A 66 7.34 -16.02 -12.76
CA TYR A 66 5.99 -15.49 -12.61
C TYR A 66 5.49 -14.81 -13.90
N GLU A 67 6.31 -13.96 -14.52
CA GLU A 67 6.00 -13.31 -15.80
C GLU A 67 5.80 -14.34 -16.92
N TYR A 68 6.66 -15.36 -16.98
CA TYR A 68 6.54 -16.44 -17.95
C TYR A 68 5.25 -17.24 -17.76
N LEU A 69 4.98 -17.72 -16.53
CA LEU A 69 3.79 -18.54 -16.24
C LEU A 69 2.49 -17.75 -16.39
N THR A 70 2.46 -16.46 -16.04
CA THR A 70 1.27 -15.64 -16.25
C THR A 70 1.09 -15.27 -17.72
N SER A 71 2.15 -14.89 -18.43
CA SER A 71 2.07 -14.58 -19.87
C SER A 71 1.73 -15.81 -20.72
N TYR A 72 2.27 -16.98 -20.37
CA TYR A 72 1.99 -18.24 -21.06
C TYR A 72 0.54 -18.69 -20.85
N ASN A 73 0.03 -18.63 -19.61
CA ASN A 73 -1.32 -19.11 -19.30
C ASN A 73 -2.43 -18.07 -19.60
N ILE A 74 -2.10 -16.78 -19.71
CA ILE A 74 -3.09 -15.69 -19.78
C ILE A 74 -2.91 -14.81 -21.03
N GLY A 75 -1.80 -14.95 -21.77
CA GLY A 75 -1.46 -14.09 -22.91
C GLY A 75 -1.02 -12.67 -22.52
N ARG A 76 -0.97 -12.37 -21.22
CA ARG A 76 -0.51 -11.10 -20.63
C ARG A 76 0.01 -11.34 -19.21
N THR A 77 0.94 -10.50 -18.74
CA THR A 77 1.34 -10.47 -17.33
C THR A 77 0.18 -9.94 -16.48
N VAL A 78 -0.23 -10.70 -15.46
CA VAL A 78 -1.34 -10.33 -14.57
C VAL A 78 -0.86 -10.18 -13.14
N SER A 79 -1.22 -9.07 -12.49
CA SER A 79 -0.99 -8.85 -11.06
C SER A 79 -2.22 -9.26 -10.26
N PRO A 80 -2.06 -9.98 -9.13
CA PRO A 80 -3.17 -10.38 -8.28
C PRO A 80 -3.77 -9.22 -7.46
N HIS A 81 -3.16 -8.01 -7.53
CA HIS A 81 -3.54 -6.84 -6.75
C HIS A 81 -3.62 -7.10 -5.24
N ASN A 82 -2.83 -8.06 -4.78
CA ASN A 82 -2.67 -8.47 -3.39
C ASN A 82 -1.20 -8.76 -3.16
N VAL A 83 -0.54 -7.91 -2.38
CA VAL A 83 0.92 -7.98 -2.14
C VAL A 83 1.31 -9.31 -1.50
N ILE A 84 0.47 -9.85 -0.61
CA ILE A 84 0.76 -11.13 0.06
C ILE A 84 0.78 -12.26 -0.96
N LEU A 85 -0.23 -12.34 -1.83
CA LEU A 85 -0.31 -13.37 -2.86
C LEU A 85 0.82 -13.22 -3.89
N GLU A 86 1.15 -11.98 -4.27
CA GLU A 86 2.26 -11.69 -5.18
C GLU A 86 3.59 -12.17 -4.58
N ILE A 87 3.89 -11.85 -3.32
CA ILE A 87 5.11 -12.29 -2.64
C ILE A 87 5.17 -13.82 -2.51
N LEU A 88 4.04 -14.47 -2.21
CA LEU A 88 3.95 -15.94 -2.16
C LEU A 88 4.31 -16.58 -3.50
N CYS A 89 3.82 -16.02 -4.60
CA CYS A 89 4.14 -16.55 -5.93
C CYS A 89 5.60 -16.27 -6.31
N LEU A 90 6.12 -15.08 -5.99
CA LEU A 90 7.48 -14.68 -6.36
C LEU A 90 8.56 -15.37 -5.52
N SER A 91 8.34 -15.50 -4.22
CA SER A 91 9.38 -15.83 -3.24
C SER A 91 8.93 -16.83 -2.16
N GLY A 92 7.71 -17.34 -2.28
CA GLY A 92 7.14 -18.32 -1.35
C GLY A 92 6.98 -17.79 0.08
N VAL A 93 6.80 -18.72 1.00
CA VAL A 93 6.63 -18.42 2.42
C VAL A 93 7.90 -17.79 3.03
N VAL A 94 9.08 -18.09 2.49
CA VAL A 94 10.36 -17.54 2.98
C VAL A 94 10.43 -16.04 2.72
N GLY A 95 10.12 -15.59 1.50
CA GLY A 95 10.09 -14.16 1.21
C GLY A 95 8.96 -13.44 1.93
N LEU A 96 7.78 -14.08 2.07
CA LEU A 96 6.69 -13.53 2.88
C LEU A 96 7.12 -13.33 4.34
N PHE A 97 7.83 -14.28 4.92
CA PHE A 97 8.35 -14.16 6.28
C PHE A 97 9.25 -12.92 6.44
N PHE A 98 10.24 -12.74 5.55
CA PHE A 98 11.12 -11.57 5.62
C PHE A 98 10.36 -10.25 5.41
N TYR A 99 9.37 -10.25 4.52
CA TYR A 99 8.53 -9.08 4.29
C TYR A 99 7.68 -8.71 5.51
N LEU A 100 7.07 -9.69 6.18
CA LEU A 100 6.31 -9.47 7.41
C LEU A 100 7.20 -8.99 8.56
N VAL A 101 8.41 -9.55 8.68
CA VAL A 101 9.41 -9.06 9.65
C VAL A 101 9.76 -7.61 9.36
N PHE A 102 10.00 -7.24 8.10
CA PHE A 102 10.25 -5.86 7.70
C PHE A 102 9.08 -4.94 8.10
N LEU A 103 7.85 -5.28 7.73
CA LEU A 103 6.66 -4.49 8.08
C LEU A 103 6.48 -4.36 9.60
N PHE A 104 6.69 -5.44 10.35
CA PHE A 104 6.63 -5.43 11.81
C PHE A 104 7.67 -4.46 12.41
N ARG A 105 8.88 -4.41 11.85
CA ARG A 105 9.93 -3.49 12.30
C ARG A 105 9.53 -2.03 12.03
N ILE A 106 8.98 -1.73 10.85
CA ILE A 106 8.46 -0.38 10.55
C ILE A 106 7.35 0.01 11.54
N PHE A 107 6.39 -0.89 11.77
CA PHE A 107 5.30 -0.64 12.72
C PHE A 107 5.84 -0.37 14.13
N ARG A 108 6.78 -1.21 14.60
CA ARG A 108 7.42 -1.05 15.91
C ARG A 108 8.14 0.30 16.04
N ILE A 109 8.80 0.75 14.99
CA ILE A 109 9.45 2.07 14.93
C ILE A 109 8.39 3.17 15.07
N GLY A 110 7.33 3.13 14.26
CA GLY A 110 6.23 4.10 14.35
C GLY A 110 5.59 4.14 15.74
N TRP A 111 5.40 2.97 16.37
CA TRP A 111 4.85 2.85 17.72
C TRP A 111 5.80 3.41 18.79
N LYS A 112 7.09 3.10 18.71
CA LYS A 112 8.13 3.64 19.61
C LYS A 112 8.13 5.18 19.54
N THR A 113 8.17 5.73 18.34
CA THR A 113 8.12 7.19 18.10
C THR A 113 6.89 7.83 18.73
N PHE A 114 5.72 7.21 18.59
CA PHE A 114 4.50 7.70 19.22
C PHE A 114 4.61 7.71 20.75
N THR A 115 5.03 6.59 21.35
CA THR A 115 5.11 6.48 22.83
C THR A 115 6.15 7.41 23.45
N GLN A 116 7.24 7.70 22.75
CA GLN A 116 8.34 8.50 23.30
C GLN A 116 8.20 10.01 23.04
N ASN A 117 7.68 10.38 21.86
CA ASN A 117 7.64 11.77 21.41
C ASN A 117 6.21 12.33 21.29
N GLY A 118 5.18 11.50 21.52
CA GLY A 118 3.77 11.89 21.35
C GLY A 118 3.38 12.17 19.89
N SER A 119 4.26 11.90 18.92
CA SER A 119 4.03 12.25 17.52
C SER A 119 3.27 11.13 16.80
N LEU A 120 2.07 11.42 16.33
CA LEU A 120 1.21 10.47 15.61
C LEU A 120 1.61 10.32 14.13
N GLN A 121 2.49 11.17 13.61
CA GLN A 121 2.79 11.30 12.17
C GLN A 121 3.19 9.97 11.53
N SER A 122 4.09 9.22 12.16
CA SER A 122 4.57 7.93 11.64
C SER A 122 3.49 6.86 11.62
N LEU A 123 2.55 6.87 12.59
CA LEU A 123 1.43 5.94 12.63
C LEU A 123 0.38 6.28 11.58
N LEU A 124 0.09 7.56 11.36
CA LEU A 124 -0.86 8.00 10.33
C LEU A 124 -0.41 7.58 8.93
N LEU A 125 0.88 7.66 8.65
CA LEU A 125 1.44 7.25 7.36
C LEU A 125 1.38 5.73 7.13
N LEU A 126 1.19 4.91 8.17
CA LEU A 126 0.99 3.47 8.02
C LEU A 126 -0.44 3.10 7.58
N ILE A 127 -1.42 3.97 7.78
CA ILE A 127 -2.80 3.76 7.32
C ILE A 127 -2.87 3.56 5.79
N PRO A 128 -2.34 4.49 4.95
CA PRO A 128 -2.35 4.28 3.50
C PRO A 128 -1.51 3.08 3.07
N VAL A 129 -0.42 2.76 3.78
CA VAL A 129 0.36 1.54 3.52
C VAL A 129 -0.49 0.29 3.75
N GLY A 130 -1.27 0.24 4.84
CA GLY A 130 -2.19 -0.86 5.13
C GLY A 130 -3.24 -1.05 4.03
N GLY A 131 -3.83 0.04 3.53
CA GLY A 131 -4.75 -0.02 2.39
C GLY A 131 -4.07 -0.56 1.12
N LEU A 132 -2.86 -0.06 0.81
CA LEU A 132 -2.11 -0.49 -0.36
C LEU A 132 -1.67 -1.96 -0.30
N LEU A 133 -1.43 -2.52 0.89
CA LEU A 133 -1.12 -3.95 1.05
C LEU A 133 -2.28 -4.85 0.60
N LEU A 134 -3.52 -4.43 0.87
CA LEU A 134 -4.73 -5.22 0.65
C LEU A 134 -5.35 -5.00 -0.73
N SER A 135 -5.11 -3.84 -1.36
CA SER A 135 -5.82 -3.46 -2.59
C SER A 135 -4.94 -3.07 -3.77
N ALA A 136 -3.60 -2.97 -3.62
CA ALA A 136 -2.73 -2.39 -4.65
C ALA A 136 -1.31 -3.00 -4.70
N GLN A 137 -0.56 -2.65 -5.74
CA GLN A 137 0.84 -3.06 -5.95
C GLN A 137 1.80 -2.19 -5.14
N LEU A 138 1.76 -2.26 -3.80
CA LEU A 138 2.68 -1.49 -2.94
C LEU A 138 4.16 -1.68 -3.35
N LEU A 139 4.53 -2.86 -3.83
CA LEU A 139 5.87 -3.17 -4.32
C LEU A 139 6.29 -2.32 -5.52
N GLN A 140 5.35 -1.96 -6.40
CA GLN A 140 5.59 -1.20 -7.63
C GLN A 140 5.58 0.32 -7.39
N VAL A 141 4.80 0.79 -6.40
CA VAL A 141 4.60 2.23 -6.21
C VAL A 141 5.68 2.84 -5.31
N LYS A 142 6.45 3.78 -5.87
CA LYS A 142 7.55 4.48 -5.16
C LYS A 142 7.12 5.17 -3.87
N ILE A 143 5.86 5.61 -3.76
CA ILE A 143 5.37 6.34 -2.58
C ILE A 143 5.42 5.50 -1.30
N GLY A 144 5.18 4.18 -1.39
CA GLY A 144 5.26 3.29 -0.24
C GLY A 144 6.67 3.23 0.34
N TRP A 145 7.66 3.13 -0.56
CA TRP A 145 9.08 3.14 -0.20
C TRP A 145 9.52 4.47 0.43
N VAL A 146 9.01 5.60 -0.07
CA VAL A 146 9.28 6.92 0.51
C VAL A 146 8.68 7.03 1.93
N ILE A 147 7.47 6.50 2.15
CA ILE A 147 6.84 6.46 3.47
C ILE A 147 7.68 5.63 4.45
N PHE A 148 8.15 4.44 4.03
CA PHE A 148 9.02 3.62 4.87
C PHE A 148 10.32 4.34 5.24
N ALA A 149 10.98 4.96 4.25
CA ALA A 149 12.19 5.73 4.48
C ALA A 149 11.97 6.90 5.46
N TYR A 150 10.85 7.62 5.33
CA TYR A 150 10.47 8.69 6.25
C TYR A 150 10.30 8.18 7.69
N ILE A 151 9.57 7.09 7.89
CA ILE A 151 9.31 6.51 9.23
C ILE A 151 10.63 6.11 9.90
N ILE A 152 11.53 5.47 9.14
CA ILE A 152 12.86 5.06 9.65
C ILE A 152 13.70 6.29 10.00
N ALA A 153 13.81 7.25 9.07
CA ALA A 153 14.62 8.46 9.28
C ALA A 153 14.13 9.26 10.49
N HIS A 154 12.80 9.37 10.66
CA HIS A 154 12.20 10.11 11.77
C HIS A 154 12.57 9.55 13.15
N ASP A 155 12.68 8.23 13.29
CA ASP A 155 13.14 7.58 14.53
C ASP A 155 14.64 7.86 14.80
N VAL A 156 15.49 7.77 13.77
CA VAL A 156 16.93 8.06 13.91
C VAL A 156 17.18 9.48 14.44
N TYR A 157 16.43 10.47 13.96
CA TYR A 157 16.62 11.87 14.36
C TYR A 157 15.93 12.25 15.67
N ARG A 158 14.83 11.58 16.05
CA ARG A 158 14.06 11.92 17.26
C ARG A 158 14.23 10.95 18.43
N CYS A 159 14.91 9.82 18.24
CA CYS A 159 15.27 8.89 19.29
C CYS A 159 16.80 8.69 19.38
N PRO A 160 17.59 9.68 19.81
CA PRO A 160 19.05 9.54 19.91
C PRO A 160 19.51 8.56 21.01
N LYS A 161 18.60 8.08 21.86
CA LYS A 161 18.94 7.52 23.17
C LYS A 161 19.76 6.23 23.14
N ASP A 162 19.84 5.55 22.00
CA ASP A 162 20.28 4.16 21.97
C ASP A 162 21.44 3.88 20.98
N ILE A 163 21.80 4.81 20.08
CA ILE A 163 22.77 4.54 18.98
C ILE A 163 24.16 5.17 19.24
N VAL A 164 24.23 6.21 20.07
CA VAL A 164 25.47 6.82 20.53
C VAL A 164 25.26 6.99 22.03
N GLY A 165 26.18 6.53 22.87
CA GLY A 165 26.06 6.57 24.34
C GLY A 165 26.04 7.98 24.97
N ILE A 166 25.41 8.95 24.31
CA ILE A 166 25.19 10.31 24.75
C ILE A 166 23.82 10.35 25.43
N PRO A 167 23.77 10.52 26.77
CA PRO A 167 22.51 10.66 27.48
C PRO A 167 21.77 11.88 26.92
N ALA A 168 20.51 11.69 26.54
CA ALA A 168 19.62 12.80 26.21
C ALA A 168 19.30 13.59 27.48
N ASP A 169 20.23 14.45 27.88
CA ASP A 169 19.96 15.57 28.77
C ASP A 169 18.92 16.47 28.08
N LYS A 170 17.67 16.37 28.54
CA LYS A 170 16.55 17.18 28.08
C LYS A 170 16.75 18.69 28.29
N GLY A 171 17.71 19.09 29.13
CA GLY A 171 18.12 20.48 29.34
C GLY A 171 18.99 21.06 28.23
N ASN A 172 19.69 20.20 27.47
CA ASN A 172 20.66 20.63 26.45
C ASN A 172 20.11 20.60 25.01
N LEU A 173 18.82 20.43 24.76
CA LEU A 173 18.27 20.56 23.39
C LEU A 173 17.85 21.99 22.99
N LYS A 174 18.12 22.98 23.85
CA LYS A 174 17.83 24.39 23.55
C LYS A 174 18.66 24.97 22.40
N TRP A 175 19.88 24.49 22.17
CA TRP A 175 20.76 25.05 21.12
C TRP A 175 20.38 24.60 19.70
N LEU A 176 19.65 23.49 19.53
CA LEU A 176 19.21 23.05 18.19
C LEU A 176 18.07 23.91 17.62
N HIS A 177 17.35 24.65 18.47
CA HIS A 177 16.26 25.53 18.07
C HIS A 177 16.66 27.01 18.03
N SER A 178 17.87 27.39 18.46
CA SER A 178 18.29 28.80 18.53
C SER A 178 19.01 29.34 17.30
N GLY A 179 19.26 28.52 16.26
CA GLY A 179 19.79 29.04 14.98
C GLY A 179 21.12 29.77 15.07
N GLU A 180 21.92 29.54 16.12
CA GLU A 180 23.26 30.07 16.23
C GLU A 180 24.26 29.05 15.68
N LEU A 181 24.71 29.33 14.46
CA LEU A 181 25.82 28.65 13.80
C LEU A 181 27.11 28.94 14.59
N ALA A 182 27.80 27.88 15.00
CA ALA A 182 29.22 27.91 15.32
C ALA A 182 30.02 27.45 14.09
#